data_AF-J0XU60-F1
#
_entry.id   AF-J0XU60-F1
#
_cell.length_a   1.000
_cell.length_b   1.000
_cell.length_c   1.000
_cell.angle_alpha   90.00
_cell.angle_beta   90.00
_cell.angle_gamma   90.00
#
_symmetry.space_group_name_H-M   'P 1'
#
loop_
_entity.id
_entity.type
_entity.pdbx_description
1 polymer ?
#
loop_
_entity_poly.entity_id
_entity_poly.type
_entity_poly.pdbx_seq_one_letter_code
_entity_poly.pdbx_strand_id
1 'polypeptide(L)'
;MLSLWLIPNHQAYRQLAQHIKGLSSLDDSPRFCPHLTLLSGLLEPAEQLTPKLADWAEKLMPISLDFHPCGELEAYYRCLFLNKQGGGKIEQLRTEAEARFEHLQLHPFVPQLSFLYGALPIFNEENKDQAIPLDFDRLQLVHTAPRPNEWEILTEIKF
;
A
#
# COMPACT_ATOMS: atom_id res chain seq x y z
N MET A 1 2.27 -15.57 -4.26
CA MET A 1 1.71 -14.75 -5.36
C MET A 1 2.56 -13.48 -5.48
N LEU A 2 2.69 -12.87 -6.65
CA LEU A 2 3.41 -11.60 -6.77
C LEU A 2 2.46 -10.41 -6.74
N SER A 3 2.85 -9.38 -6.00
CA SER A 3 2.12 -8.12 -5.84
C SER A 3 3.06 -6.93 -6.03
N LEU A 4 2.51 -5.84 -6.58
CA LEU A 4 3.17 -4.56 -6.77
C LEU A 4 2.64 -3.57 -5.76
N TRP A 5 3.52 -2.99 -4.95
CA TRP A 5 3.16 -2.08 -3.88
C TRP A 5 3.77 -0.69 -4.08
N LEU A 6 3.02 0.32 -3.65
CA LEU A 6 3.52 1.67 -3.41
C LEU A 6 3.89 1.81 -1.94
N ILE A 7 5.09 2.33 -1.70
CA ILE A 7 5.62 2.52 -0.36
C ILE A 7 5.71 4.02 -0.04
N PRO A 8 5.21 4.44 1.13
CA PRO A 8 5.34 5.82 1.57
C PRO A 8 6.80 6.28 1.66
N ASN A 9 7.01 7.59 1.53
CA ASN A 9 8.31 8.22 1.74
C ASN A 9 8.89 7.86 3.11
N HIS A 10 10.20 8.03 3.30
CA HIS A 10 10.88 7.54 4.49
C HIS A 10 10.31 8.11 5.81
N GLN A 11 9.85 9.37 5.83
CA GLN A 11 9.26 9.95 7.04
C GLN A 11 7.91 9.31 7.37
N ALA A 12 6.99 9.28 6.41
CA ALA A 12 5.68 8.66 6.55
C ALA A 12 5.83 7.18 6.89
N TYR A 13 6.68 6.44 6.17
CA TYR A 13 6.94 5.03 6.40
C TYR A 13 7.36 4.76 7.84
N ARG A 14 8.31 5.51 8.41
CA ARG A 14 8.76 5.30 9.80
C ARG A 14 7.65 5.57 10.81
N GLN A 15 6.91 6.66 10.62
CA GLN A 15 5.78 6.98 11.49
C GLN A 15 4.75 5.85 11.43
N LEU A 16 4.30 5.49 10.22
CA LEU A 16 3.35 4.42 9.99
C LEU A 16 3.85 3.10 10.61
N ALA A 17 5.06 2.66 10.29
CA ALA A 17 5.64 1.41 10.79
C ALA A 17 5.76 1.37 12.32
N GLN A 18 6.07 2.49 12.97
CA GLN A 18 6.09 2.58 14.43
C GLN A 18 4.68 2.38 15.01
N HIS A 19 3.65 2.96 14.38
CA HIS A 19 2.27 2.74 14.77
C HIS A 19 1.85 1.29 14.54
N ILE A 20 2.07 0.72 13.35
CA ILE A 20 1.78 -0.70 13.06
C ILE A 20 2.45 -1.59 14.12
N LYS A 21 3.73 -1.35 14.44
CA LYS A 21 4.46 -2.13 15.44
C LYS A 21 3.84 -2.03 16.84
N GLY A 22 3.49 -0.82 17.29
CA GLY A 22 2.88 -0.59 18.59
C GLY A 22 1.55 -1.32 18.71
N LEU A 23 0.75 -1.22 17.65
CA LEU A 23 -0.56 -1.81 17.53
C LEU A 23 -0.54 -3.35 17.44
N SER A 24 0.33 -3.93 16.60
CA SER A 24 0.50 -5.39 16.51
C SER A 24 0.98 -6.02 17.82
N SER A 25 1.67 -5.26 18.67
CA SER A 25 2.13 -5.76 19.97
C SER A 25 1.02 -5.83 21.02
N LEU A 26 -0.11 -5.16 20.80
CA LEU A 26 -1.27 -5.19 21.70
C LEU A 26 -2.18 -6.39 21.42
N ASP A 27 -2.32 -6.77 20.15
CA ASP A 27 -3.30 -7.76 19.68
C ASP A 27 -2.68 -9.08 19.14
N ASP A 28 -1.37 -9.30 19.34
CA ASP A 28 -0.60 -10.43 18.78
C ASP A 28 -0.82 -10.62 17.26
N SER A 29 -1.06 -9.51 16.55
CA SER A 29 -1.35 -9.52 15.12
C SER A 29 -0.05 -9.48 14.30
N PRO A 30 -0.05 -10.05 13.07
CA PRO A 30 1.15 -10.09 12.26
C PRO A 30 1.61 -8.67 11.88
N ARG A 31 2.92 -8.43 11.99
CA ARG A 31 3.54 -7.18 11.55
C ARG A 31 3.70 -7.18 10.03
N PHE A 32 3.49 -6.02 9.42
CA PHE A 32 3.72 -5.82 8.00
C PHE A 32 4.22 -4.40 7.73
N CYS A 33 4.84 -4.20 6.56
CA CYS A 33 5.33 -2.89 6.15
C CYS A 33 4.16 -2.01 5.69
N PRO A 34 4.13 -0.69 6.01
CA PRO A 34 3.16 0.23 5.43
C PRO A 34 3.26 0.25 3.91
N HIS A 35 2.16 -0.07 3.23
CA HIS A 35 2.10 -0.11 1.76
C HIS A 35 0.66 0.13 1.26
N LEU A 36 0.56 0.58 0.01
CA LEU A 36 -0.67 0.54 -0.78
C LEU A 36 -0.46 -0.51 -1.89
N THR A 37 -1.37 -1.49 -1.98
CA THR A 37 -1.29 -2.49 -3.05
C THR A 37 -1.77 -1.89 -4.36
N LEU A 38 -0.89 -1.76 -5.35
CA LEU A 38 -1.24 -1.24 -6.67
C LEU A 38 -1.73 -2.35 -7.58
N LEU A 39 -1.01 -3.47 -7.68
CA LEU A 39 -1.43 -4.68 -8.42
C LEU A 39 -1.23 -5.93 -7.53
N SER A 40 -2.04 -6.95 -7.75
CA SER A 40 -1.87 -8.29 -7.17
C SER A 40 -2.07 -9.34 -8.24
N GLY A 41 -1.47 -10.51 -8.05
CA GLY A 41 -1.58 -11.61 -8.99
C GLY A 41 -0.80 -11.39 -10.27
N LEU A 42 0.38 -10.77 -10.19
CA LEU A 42 1.27 -10.61 -11.34
C LEU A 42 1.64 -12.00 -11.87
N LEU A 43 1.53 -12.17 -13.19
CA LEU A 43 1.66 -13.48 -13.86
C LEU A 43 3.09 -13.77 -14.31
N GLU A 44 3.88 -12.73 -14.53
CA GLU A 44 5.26 -12.85 -14.97
C GLU A 44 6.21 -13.20 -13.81
N PRO A 45 7.32 -13.91 -14.07
CA PRO A 45 8.37 -14.14 -13.07
C PRO A 45 9.02 -12.84 -12.58
N ALA A 46 9.53 -12.85 -11.35
CA ALA A 46 10.12 -11.67 -10.72
C ALA A 46 11.34 -11.12 -11.49
N GLU A 47 12.11 -12.00 -12.14
CA GLU A 47 13.27 -11.66 -12.97
C GLU A 47 12.88 -10.85 -14.20
N GLN A 48 11.67 -11.02 -14.71
CA GLN A 48 11.14 -10.27 -15.86
C GLN A 48 10.45 -8.97 -15.41
N LEU A 49 9.81 -8.98 -14.24
CA LEU A 49 9.13 -7.82 -13.67
C LEU A 49 10.11 -6.75 -13.19
N THR A 50 11.22 -7.15 -12.58
CA THR A 50 12.20 -6.22 -11.99
C THR A 50 12.73 -5.16 -12.97
N PRO A 51 13.24 -5.50 -14.17
CA PRO A 51 13.68 -4.49 -15.14
C PRO A 51 12.53 -3.61 -15.64
N LYS A 52 11.33 -4.17 -15.87
CA LYS A 52 10.14 -3.39 -16.26
C LYS A 52 9.74 -2.38 -15.18
N LEU A 53 9.83 -2.77 -13.91
CA LEU A 53 9.59 -1.87 -12.77
C LEU A 53 10.63 -0.74 -12.76
N ALA A 54 11.90 -1.04 -13.00
CA ALA A 54 12.98 -0.04 -13.04
C ALA A 54 12.72 0.99 -14.15
N ASP A 55 12.46 0.52 -15.37
CA ASP A 55 12.17 1.38 -16.54
C ASP A 55 10.91 2.25 -16.35
N TRP A 56 9.96 1.79 -15.54
CA TRP A 56 8.77 2.56 -15.20
C TRP A 56 9.06 3.57 -14.11
N ALA A 57 9.79 3.19 -13.07
CA ALA A 57 10.17 4.07 -11.95
C ALA A 57 10.91 5.33 -12.43
N GLU A 58 11.77 5.23 -13.45
CA GLU A 58 12.45 6.39 -14.05
C GLU A 58 11.51 7.47 -14.61
N LYS A 59 10.26 7.11 -14.91
CA LYS A 59 9.24 7.99 -15.50
C LYS A 59 8.21 8.46 -14.48
N LEU A 60 8.23 7.90 -13.27
CA LEU A 60 7.31 8.26 -12.21
C LEU A 60 7.82 9.51 -11.47
N MET A 61 6.88 10.32 -11.03
CA MET A 61 7.13 11.39 -10.08
C MET A 61 6.56 10.98 -8.73
N PRO A 62 7.11 11.48 -7.60
CA PRO A 62 6.54 11.25 -6.29
C PRO A 62 5.03 11.53 -6.25
N ILE A 63 4.29 10.60 -5.67
CA ILE A 63 2.83 10.62 -5.71
C ILE A 63 2.32 11.04 -4.35
N SER A 64 1.65 12.18 -4.28
CA SER A 64 0.99 12.67 -3.06
C SER A 64 -0.49 12.34 -3.10
N LEU A 65 -0.97 11.64 -2.07
CA LEU A 65 -2.34 11.14 -1.94
C LEU A 65 -2.93 11.53 -0.58
N ASP A 66 -4.19 11.94 -0.59
CA ASP A 66 -4.94 12.27 0.62
C ASP A 66 -5.74 11.07 1.12
N PHE A 67 -5.45 10.64 2.34
CA PHE A 67 -6.13 9.54 3.00
C PHE A 67 -7.10 10.03 4.07
N HIS A 68 -8.28 9.44 4.11
CA HIS A 68 -9.24 9.67 5.19
C HIS A 68 -9.30 8.50 6.15
N PRO A 69 -9.37 8.79 7.46
CA PRO A 69 -9.77 7.82 8.46
C PRO A 69 -11.10 7.16 8.12
N CYS A 70 -11.13 5.82 8.16
CA CYS A 70 -12.38 5.08 8.17
C CYS A 70 -12.35 4.04 9.29
N GLY A 71 -13.49 3.91 9.98
CA GLY A 71 -13.70 2.89 11.00
C GLY A 71 -14.16 1.59 10.34
N GLU A 72 -13.46 0.51 10.69
CA GLU A 72 -13.82 -0.90 10.56
C GLU A 72 -14.52 -1.33 9.25
N LEU A 73 -13.76 -1.98 8.36
CA LEU A 73 -14.34 -2.96 7.45
C LEU A 73 -14.31 -4.31 8.16
N GLU A 74 -15.49 -4.77 8.58
CA GLU A 74 -15.78 -6.07 9.19
C GLU A 74 -14.73 -6.53 10.22
N ALA A 75 -14.81 -5.99 11.45
CA ALA A 75 -14.25 -6.50 12.72
C ALA A 75 -12.75 -6.90 12.80
N TYR A 76 -12.03 -6.95 11.69
CA TYR A 76 -10.66 -7.42 11.64
C TYR A 76 -9.74 -6.37 11.03
N TYR A 77 -10.17 -5.49 10.11
CA TYR A 77 -9.28 -4.54 9.42
C TYR A 77 -9.59 -3.07 9.78
N ARG A 78 -8.60 -2.34 10.29
CA ARG A 78 -8.62 -0.87 10.33
C ARG A 78 -7.70 -0.32 9.25
N CYS A 79 -8.31 0.33 8.26
CA CYS A 79 -7.64 0.83 7.06
C CYS A 79 -7.89 2.33 6.89
N LEU A 80 -6.91 3.04 6.34
CA LEU A 80 -7.13 4.33 5.72
C LEU A 80 -7.49 4.14 4.24
N PHE A 81 -8.46 4.92 3.78
CA PHE A 81 -8.85 4.93 2.37
C PHE A 81 -8.47 6.24 1.71
N LEU A 82 -8.29 6.18 0.40
CA LEU A 82 -8.09 7.37 -0.42
C LEU A 82 -9.39 8.19 -0.53
N ASN A 83 -9.30 9.52 -0.50
CA ASN A 83 -10.42 10.40 -0.84
C ASN A 83 -10.82 10.25 -2.32
N LYS A 84 -12.11 10.29 -2.64
CA LYS A 84 -12.63 10.36 -4.02
C LYS A 84 -12.10 11.58 -4.81
N GLN A 85 -11.67 12.67 -4.15
CA GLN A 85 -11.00 13.80 -4.82
C GLN A 85 -9.52 13.54 -5.17
N GLY A 86 -8.84 12.62 -4.48
CA GLY A 86 -7.50 12.12 -4.81
C GLY A 86 -7.51 10.97 -5.82
N GLY A 87 -8.69 10.42 -6.10
CA GLY A 87 -8.98 9.30 -6.99
C GLY A 87 -8.82 9.59 -8.50
N GLY A 88 -7.88 10.45 -8.87
CA GLY A 88 -7.42 10.55 -10.26
C GLY A 88 -6.00 10.02 -10.44
N LYS A 89 -5.09 10.37 -9.53
CA LYS A 89 -3.67 10.04 -9.66
C LYS A 89 -3.39 8.55 -9.45
N ILE A 90 -4.04 7.93 -8.46
CA ILE A 90 -3.81 6.53 -8.16
C ILE A 90 -4.47 5.60 -9.19
N GLU A 91 -5.59 6.02 -9.78
CA GLU A 91 -6.32 5.34 -10.85
C GLU A 91 -5.52 5.45 -12.15
N GLN A 92 -4.98 6.62 -12.47
CA GLN A 92 -4.04 6.78 -13.59
C GLN A 92 -2.84 5.87 -13.43
N LEU A 93 -2.22 5.87 -12.24
CA LEU A 93 -1.09 4.99 -11.94
C LEU A 93 -1.47 3.51 -12.05
N ARG A 94 -2.65 3.13 -11.55
CA ARG A 94 -3.19 1.77 -11.65
C ARG A 94 -3.37 1.39 -13.11
N THR A 95 -4.02 2.24 -13.93
CA THR A 95 -4.18 2.01 -15.37
C THR A 95 -2.84 1.87 -16.08
N GLU A 96 -1.86 2.71 -15.74
CA GLU A 96 -0.51 2.61 -16.27
C GLU A 96 0.18 1.30 -15.91
N ALA A 97 -0.02 0.82 -14.68
CA ALA A 97 0.49 -0.46 -14.22
C ALA A 97 -0.20 -1.63 -14.95
N GLU A 98 -1.52 -1.60 -15.09
CA GLU A 98 -2.30 -2.64 -15.80
C GLU A 98 -1.92 -2.75 -17.28
N ALA A 99 -1.57 -1.63 -17.91
CA ALA A 99 -1.10 -1.62 -19.30
C ALA A 99 0.32 -2.20 -19.46
N ARG A 100 1.10 -2.29 -18.37
CA ARG A 100 2.51 -2.73 -18.37
C ARG A 100 2.70 -4.15 -17.86
N PHE A 101 1.83 -4.59 -16.95
CA PHE A 101 1.98 -5.83 -16.21
C PHE A 101 0.75 -6.72 -16.35
N GLU A 102 0.98 -7.95 -16.80
CA GLU A 102 -0.06 -8.97 -16.80
C GLU A 102 -0.37 -9.39 -15.36
N HIS A 103 -1.65 -9.36 -14.98
CA HIS A 103 -2.08 -9.68 -13.63
C HIS A 103 -3.49 -10.27 -13.61
N LEU A 104 -3.82 -10.96 -12.52
CA LEU A 104 -5.17 -11.45 -12.25
C LEU A 104 -6.05 -10.33 -11.68
N GLN A 105 -7.19 -10.06 -12.30
CA GLN A 105 -8.23 -9.21 -11.73
C GLN A 105 -9.03 -9.97 -10.67
N LEU A 106 -8.46 -10.10 -9.48
CA LEU A 106 -9.06 -10.87 -8.38
C LEU A 106 -10.25 -10.15 -7.74
N HIS A 107 -10.17 -8.82 -7.58
CA HIS A 107 -11.16 -7.99 -6.91
C HIS A 107 -11.18 -6.57 -7.52
N PRO A 108 -12.26 -5.79 -7.30
CA PRO A 108 -12.27 -4.36 -7.62
C PRO A 108 -11.09 -3.65 -6.94
N PHE A 109 -10.46 -2.71 -7.66
CA PHE A 109 -9.40 -1.91 -7.08
C PHE A 109 -9.97 -0.94 -6.05
N VAL A 110 -9.58 -1.12 -4.79
CA VAL A 110 -9.90 -0.21 -3.68
C VAL A 110 -8.57 0.27 -3.09
N PRO A 111 -8.16 1.53 -3.36
CA PRO A 111 -6.90 2.06 -2.85
C PRO A 111 -7.00 2.24 -1.33
N GLN A 112 -6.31 1.35 -0.61
CA GLN A 112 -6.28 1.33 0.85
C GLN A 112 -4.85 1.18 1.36
N LEU A 113 -4.58 1.83 2.49
CA LEU A 113 -3.38 1.64 3.28
C LEU A 113 -3.80 1.04 4.63
N SER A 114 -3.43 -0.22 4.85
CA SER A 114 -3.75 -0.94 6.07
C SER A 114 -2.80 -0.52 7.20
N PHE A 115 -3.32 -0.33 8.42
CA PHE A 115 -2.53 0.10 9.58
C PHE A 115 -2.48 -0.96 10.67
N LEU A 116 -3.64 -1.53 10.99
CA LEU A 116 -3.76 -2.54 12.01
C LEU A 116 -4.93 -3.44 11.67
N TYR A 117 -4.82 -4.68 12.11
CA TYR A 117 -5.97 -5.48 12.44
C TYR A 117 -6.52 -5.09 13.84
N GLY A 118 -7.22 -3.94 13.99
CA GLY A 118 -7.66 -3.40 15.30
C GLY A 118 -7.37 -1.89 15.55
N ALA A 119 -7.50 -1.40 16.81
CA ALA A 119 -7.71 0.01 17.14
C ALA A 119 -6.52 0.98 17.16
N LEU A 120 -6.62 2.10 16.43
CA LEU A 120 -5.64 3.18 16.42
C LEU A 120 -5.94 4.27 17.48
N PRO A 121 -4.96 4.66 18.33
CA PRO A 121 -5.13 5.73 19.31
C PRO A 121 -5.02 7.16 18.75
N ILE A 122 -4.59 7.34 17.49
CA ILE A 122 -4.49 8.68 16.86
C ILE A 122 -5.81 9.13 16.20
N PHE A 123 -6.73 8.19 15.96
CA PHE A 123 -8.01 8.50 15.34
C PHE A 123 -9.06 8.79 16.41
N ASN A 124 -9.01 10.00 16.94
CA ASN A 124 -10.15 10.59 17.62
C ASN A 124 -11.29 10.74 16.59
N GLU A 125 -12.53 10.48 16.97
CA GLU A 125 -13.69 10.62 16.06
C GLU A 125 -13.81 12.01 15.45
N GLU A 126 -13.25 13.02 16.12
CA GLU A 126 -13.16 14.42 15.71
C GLU A 126 -12.32 14.65 14.43
N ASN A 127 -11.43 13.71 14.08
CA ASN A 127 -10.53 13.84 12.93
C ASN A 127 -10.98 13.03 11.71
N LYS A 128 -12.16 12.39 11.73
CA LYS A 128 -12.67 11.57 10.62
C LYS A 128 -12.71 12.32 9.27
N ASP A 129 -12.92 13.63 9.30
CA ASP A 129 -13.01 14.48 8.12
C ASP A 129 -11.66 15.10 7.69
N GLN A 130 -10.60 14.88 8.46
CA GLN A 130 -9.28 15.44 8.16
C GLN A 130 -8.49 14.49 7.25
N ALA A 131 -8.20 14.96 6.04
CA ALA A 131 -7.29 14.29 5.13
C ALA A 131 -5.86 14.25 5.69
N ILE A 132 -5.23 13.09 5.58
CA ILE A 132 -3.82 12.83 5.90
C ILE A 132 -3.07 12.72 4.57
N PRO A 133 -2.27 13.72 4.19
CA PRO A 133 -1.45 13.64 2.98
C PRO A 133 -0.30 12.67 3.21
N LEU A 134 -0.13 11.72 2.29
CA LEU A 134 0.99 10.79 2.25
C LEU A 134 1.65 10.83 0.88
N ASP A 135 2.97 10.99 0.87
CA ASP A 135 3.77 10.90 -0.34
C ASP A 135 4.35 9.48 -0.50
N PHE A 136 4.40 9.00 -1.74
CA PHE A 136 4.95 7.72 -2.13
C PHE A 136 6.06 7.97 -3.16
N ASP A 137 7.21 7.35 -2.93
CA ASP A 137 8.43 7.53 -3.73
C ASP A 137 9.14 6.20 -4.01
N ARG A 138 8.49 5.07 -3.69
CA ARG A 138 9.08 3.74 -3.87
C ARG A 138 8.04 2.73 -4.34
N LEU A 139 8.46 1.87 -5.26
CA LEU A 139 7.77 0.66 -5.67
C LEU A 139 8.44 -0.55 -5.00
N GLN A 140 7.65 -1.52 -4.59
CA GLN A 140 8.14 -2.83 -4.17
C GLN A 140 7.45 -3.94 -4.97
N LEU A 141 8.25 -4.89 -5.45
CA LEU A 141 7.75 -6.18 -5.90
C LEU A 141 7.84 -7.15 -4.73
N VAL A 142 6.72 -7.75 -4.37
CA VAL A 142 6.63 -8.58 -3.17
C VAL A 142 6.02 -9.93 -3.51
N HIS A 143 6.64 -10.98 -3.01
CA HIS A 143 6.00 -12.28 -2.92
C HIS A 143 5.07 -12.29 -1.70
N THR A 144 3.76 -12.22 -1.98
CA THR A 144 2.70 -12.31 -0.98
C THR A 144 2.28 -13.75 -0.75
N ALA A 145 2.15 -14.10 0.53
CA ALA A 145 1.72 -15.39 1.04
C ALA A 145 0.52 -15.21 1.98
N PRO A 146 -0.18 -16.28 2.41
CA PRO A 146 -1.34 -16.15 3.28
C PRO A 146 -1.05 -15.41 4.60
N ARG A 147 0.19 -15.50 5.12
CA ARG A 147 0.57 -14.83 6.36
C ARG A 147 1.57 -13.70 6.11
N PRO A 148 1.41 -12.51 6.72
CA PRO A 148 2.32 -11.38 6.47
C PRO A 148 3.78 -11.61 6.86
N ASN A 149 4.05 -12.50 7.81
CA ASN A 149 5.42 -12.88 8.18
C ASN A 149 6.10 -13.79 7.14
N GLU A 150 5.36 -14.32 6.17
CA GLU A 150 5.86 -15.12 5.06
C GLU A 150 6.05 -14.28 3.78
N TRP A 151 5.80 -12.97 3.87
CA TRP A 151 5.99 -12.06 2.74
C TRP A 151 7.47 -11.76 2.52
N GLU A 152 7.88 -11.71 1.25
CA GLU A 152 9.25 -11.47 0.86
C GLU A 152 9.34 -10.33 -0.15
N ILE A 153 10.08 -9.28 0.19
CA ILE A 153 10.37 -8.18 -0.74
C ILE A 153 11.44 -8.68 -1.72
N LEU A 154 11.09 -8.77 -2.99
CA LEU A 154 11.99 -9.25 -4.04
C LEU A 154 12.80 -8.12 -4.66
N THR A 155 12.19 -6.94 -4.80
CA THR A 155 12.88 -5.71 -5.23
C THR A 155 12.22 -4.47 -4.65
N GLU A 156 13.01 -3.42 -4.43
CA GLU A 156 12.57 -2.07 -4.08
C GLU A 156 13.24 -1.07 -5.03
N ILE A 157 12.44 -0.17 -5.62
CA ILE A 157 12.92 0.84 -6.56
C ILE A 157 12.35 2.19 -6.17
N LYS A 158 13.22 3.20 -6.06
CA LYS A 158 12.83 4.59 -5.79
C LYS A 158 12.48 5.32 -7.08
N PHE A 159 11.49 6.20 -7.03
CA PHE A 159 11.10 7.13 -8.08
C PHE A 159 10.87 8.55 -7.52
#